data_AF-A0A2W1B2X4-F1
#
_entry.id   AF-A0A2W1B2X4-F1
#
_cell.length_a   1.000
_cell.length_b   1.000
_cell.length_c   1.000
_cell.angle_alpha   90.00
_cell.angle_beta   90.00
_cell.angle_gamma   90.00
#
_symmetry.space_group_name_H-M   'P 1'
#
loop_
_entity.id
_entity.type
_entity.pdbx_description
1 polymer ?
#
loop_
_entity_poly.entity_id
_entity_poly.type
_entity_poly.pdbx_seq_one_letter_code
_entity_poly.pdbx_strand_id
1 'polypeptide(L)'
;MAKDEMITKGKRRSGGESLQAQEPQELFSFSPLQLHFLGRLKQLVDQRVSLKQDEVPPDDLLWRVSSRAMYSTYQDCVDIGVGEEANAILQGEAITLPSVSE
;
A
#
# COMPACT_ATOMS: atom_id res chain seq x y z
N MET A 1 -60.23 -17.88 -45.66
CA MET A 1 -59.07 -17.19 -46.25
C MET A 1 -58.44 -16.32 -45.17
N ALA A 2 -57.11 -16.34 -45.08
CA ALA A 2 -56.20 -15.66 -44.11
C ALA A 2 -56.34 -16.12 -42.64
N LYS A 3 -55.47 -16.96 -42.04
CA LYS A 3 -54.02 -16.84 -41.72
C LYS A 3 -53.68 -15.56 -40.94
N ASP A 4 -53.42 -15.70 -39.64
CA ASP A 4 -52.32 -14.98 -38.99
C ASP A 4 -51.85 -15.73 -37.72
N GLU A 5 -50.57 -16.09 -37.72
CA GLU A 5 -49.82 -16.76 -36.67
C GLU A 5 -49.31 -15.70 -35.70
N MET A 6 -49.66 -15.77 -34.41
CA MET A 6 -49.02 -14.94 -33.37
C MET A 6 -48.12 -15.77 -32.48
N ILE A 7 -46.82 -15.68 -32.74
CA ILE A 7 -45.73 -16.05 -31.85
C ILE A 7 -45.53 -14.89 -30.87
N THR A 8 -45.42 -15.19 -29.56
CA THR A 8 -44.38 -14.65 -28.64
C THR A 8 -44.75 -14.99 -27.18
N LYS A 9 -44.19 -16.08 -26.65
CA LYS A 9 -44.24 -16.38 -25.21
C LYS A 9 -43.04 -15.70 -24.53
N GLY A 10 -43.22 -14.43 -24.17
CA GLY A 10 -42.26 -13.67 -23.36
C GLY A 10 -42.12 -14.27 -21.96
N LYS A 11 -40.96 -14.85 -21.68
CA LYS A 11 -40.55 -15.32 -20.34
C LYS A 11 -40.07 -14.12 -19.54
N ARG A 12 -40.88 -13.63 -18.59
CA ARG A 12 -40.45 -12.69 -17.54
C ARG A 12 -40.51 -13.37 -16.18
N ARG A 13 -39.35 -13.65 -15.58
CA ARG A 13 -39.09 -13.72 -14.13
C ARG A 13 -37.58 -13.49 -14.00
N SER A 14 -37.14 -12.26 -13.72
CA SER A 14 -36.92 -11.73 -12.37
C SER A 14 -36.00 -12.64 -11.56
N GLY A 15 -34.73 -12.25 -11.54
CA GLY A 15 -33.70 -12.71 -10.62
C GLY A 15 -32.69 -11.56 -10.58
N GLY A 16 -32.91 -10.64 -9.64
CA GLY A 16 -31.98 -9.55 -9.37
C GLY A 16 -30.72 -10.16 -8.78
N GLU A 17 -29.72 -10.31 -9.62
CA GLU A 17 -28.37 -10.63 -9.19
C GLU A 17 -27.79 -9.31 -8.68
N SER A 18 -27.70 -9.19 -7.34
CA SER A 18 -26.97 -8.11 -6.68
C SER A 18 -25.62 -7.95 -7.34
N LEU A 19 -25.46 -6.89 -8.12
CA LEU A 19 -24.15 -6.34 -8.41
C LEU A 19 -23.61 -5.90 -7.06
N GLN A 20 -22.83 -6.77 -6.41
CA GLN A 20 -21.86 -6.33 -5.43
C GLN A 20 -21.01 -5.30 -6.16
N ALA A 21 -21.33 -4.02 -5.93
CA ALA A 21 -20.39 -2.95 -6.12
C ALA A 21 -19.18 -3.35 -5.26
N GLN A 22 -18.18 -3.95 -5.90
CA GLN A 22 -16.85 -3.96 -5.35
C GLN A 22 -16.54 -2.48 -5.14
N GLU A 23 -16.54 -2.09 -3.87
CA GLU A 23 -15.96 -0.84 -3.40
C GLU A 23 -14.70 -0.61 -4.24
N PRO A 24 -14.52 0.57 -4.86
CA PRO A 24 -13.29 0.85 -5.56
C PRO A 24 -12.19 0.57 -4.55
N GLN A 25 -11.41 -0.48 -4.78
CA GLN A 25 -10.15 -0.62 -4.09
C GLN A 25 -9.40 0.62 -4.53
N GLU A 26 -9.39 1.62 -3.67
CA GLU A 26 -8.56 2.80 -3.86
C GLU A 26 -7.15 2.25 -3.93
N LEU A 27 -6.70 2.03 -5.17
CA LEU A 27 -5.30 1.88 -5.49
C LEU A 27 -4.72 3.23 -5.12
N PHE A 28 -4.41 3.42 -3.83
CA PHE A 28 -3.74 4.59 -3.32
C PHE A 28 -2.44 4.72 -4.10
N SER A 29 -2.48 5.55 -5.13
CA SER A 29 -1.33 5.83 -5.96
C SER A 29 -0.50 6.83 -5.19
N PHE A 30 0.53 6.31 -4.51
CA PHE A 30 1.49 7.16 -3.84
C PHE A 30 2.14 8.10 -4.85
N SER A 31 2.30 9.36 -4.47
CA SER A 31 3.10 10.30 -5.23
C SER A 31 4.57 9.88 -5.29
N PRO A 32 5.35 10.33 -6.28
CA PRO A 32 6.78 10.03 -6.35
C PRO A 32 7.55 10.43 -5.08
N LEU A 33 7.16 11.54 -4.43
CA LEU A 33 7.77 11.99 -3.18
C LEU A 33 7.45 11.04 -2.02
N GLN A 34 6.21 10.58 -1.91
CA GLN A 34 5.80 9.58 -0.93
C GLN A 34 6.57 8.26 -1.12
N LEU A 35 6.70 7.80 -2.37
CA LEU A 35 7.46 6.58 -2.69
C LEU A 35 8.95 6.74 -2.37
N HIS A 36 9.52 7.92 -2.59
CA HIS A 36 10.90 8.22 -2.22
C HIS A 36 11.13 8.04 -0.71
N PHE A 37 10.31 8.67 0.13
CA PHE A 37 10.50 8.60 1.58
C PHE A 37 10.17 7.22 2.16
N LEU A 38 9.11 6.57 1.68
CA LEU A 38 8.77 5.19 2.08
C LEU A 38 9.87 4.20 1.67
N GLY A 39 10.39 4.31 0.44
CA GLY A 39 11.49 3.49 -0.05
C GLY A 39 12.77 3.71 0.75
N ARG A 40 13.12 4.98 1.04
CA ARG A 40 14.26 5.34 1.89
C ARG A 40 14.12 4.76 3.30
N LEU A 41 12.95 4.86 3.92
CA LEU A 41 12.70 4.32 5.25
C LEU A 41 12.87 2.80 5.28
N LYS A 42 12.31 2.10 4.28
CA LYS A 42 12.45 0.65 4.12
C LYS A 42 13.92 0.24 4.01
N GLN A 43 14.70 0.93 3.17
CA GLN A 43 16.14 0.67 3.03
C GLN A 43 16.90 0.83 4.35
N LEU A 44 16.57 1.85 5.15
CA LEU A 44 17.21 2.05 6.46
C LEU A 44 16.87 0.94 7.45
N VAL A 45 15.62 0.48 7.48
CA VAL A 45 15.18 -0.67 8.30
C VAL A 45 15.92 -1.94 7.86
N ASP A 46 15.93 -2.23 6.56
CA ASP A 46 16.60 -3.41 6.00
C ASP A 46 18.11 -3.41 6.30
N GLN A 47 18.75 -2.23 6.25
CA GLN A 47 20.16 -2.05 6.63
C GLN A 47 20.38 -2.32 8.12
N ARG A 48 19.50 -1.81 9.00
CA ARG A 48 19.58 -2.03 10.44
C ARG A 48 19.56 -3.52 10.79
N VAL A 49 18.64 -4.25 10.15
CA VAL A 49 18.52 -5.71 10.29
C VAL A 49 19.74 -6.43 9.70
N SER A 50 20.15 -6.09 8.48
CA SER A 50 21.27 -6.74 7.78
C SER A 50 22.60 -6.57 8.52
N LEU A 51 22.82 -5.42 9.14
CA LEU A 51 24.01 -5.10 9.92
C LEU A 51 23.90 -5.52 11.39
N LYS A 52 22.81 -6.18 11.79
CA LYS A 52 22.53 -6.63 13.16
C LYS A 52 22.70 -5.52 14.19
N GLN A 53 22.29 -4.30 13.84
CA GLN A 53 22.51 -3.14 14.70
C GLN A 53 21.76 -3.23 16.04
N ASP A 54 20.72 -4.06 16.15
CA ASP A 54 20.05 -4.32 17.43
C ASP A 54 20.91 -5.16 18.41
N GLU A 55 21.98 -5.80 17.94
CA GLU A 55 22.98 -6.48 18.77
C GLU A 55 24.09 -5.52 19.27
N VAL A 56 24.12 -4.28 18.74
CA VAL A 56 25.13 -3.27 19.02
C VAL A 56 24.63 -2.33 20.12
N PRO A 57 25.47 -1.92 21.09
CA PRO A 57 25.05 -1.00 22.14
C PRO A 57 24.55 0.34 21.58
N PRO A 58 23.54 0.98 22.20
CA PRO A 58 22.96 2.23 21.71
C PRO A 58 23.93 3.42 21.64
N ASP A 59 25.07 3.35 22.33
CA ASP A 59 26.09 4.41 22.31
C ASP A 59 27.02 4.30 21.08
N ASP A 60 26.91 3.21 20.33
CA ASP A 60 27.63 3.04 19.08
C ASP A 60 27.22 4.10 18.05
N LEU A 61 28.22 4.66 17.37
CA LEU A 61 28.03 5.73 16.41
C LEU A 61 27.08 5.31 15.28
N LEU A 62 27.23 4.09 14.77
CA LEU A 62 26.43 3.58 13.66
C LEU A 62 24.98 3.39 14.09
N TRP A 63 24.75 2.85 15.30
CA TRP A 63 23.40 2.76 15.88
C TRP A 63 22.74 4.13 15.99
N ARG A 64 23.46 5.15 16.49
CA ARG A 64 22.91 6.49 16.71
C ARG A 64 22.57 7.18 15.39
N VAL A 65 23.47 7.08 14.41
CA VAL A 65 23.30 7.71 13.10
C VAL A 65 22.14 7.04 12.34
N SER A 66 22.05 5.71 12.34
CA SER A 66 20.96 5.00 11.67
C SER A 66 19.61 5.32 12.31
N SER A 67 19.53 5.31 13.65
CA SER A 67 18.32 5.65 14.40
C SER A 67 17.85 7.07 14.11
N ARG A 68 18.78 8.03 14.03
CA ARG A 68 18.45 9.42 13.69
C ARG A 68 17.95 9.54 12.24
N ALA A 69 18.59 8.84 11.30
CA ALA A 69 18.17 8.83 9.90
C ALA A 69 16.77 8.21 9.72
N MET A 70 16.49 7.11 10.42
CA MET A 70 15.17 6.46 10.43
C MET A 70 14.10 7.40 11.00
N TYR A 71 14.37 8.01 12.16
CA TYR A 71 13.42 8.94 12.79
C TYR A 71 13.13 10.17 11.92
N SER A 72 14.16 10.78 11.32
CA SER A 72 13.98 11.92 10.43
C SER A 72 13.16 11.53 9.20
N THR A 73 13.46 10.39 8.58
CA THR A 73 12.73 9.91 7.38
C THR A 73 11.27 9.57 7.74
N TYR A 74 11.03 9.01 8.93
CA TYR A 74 9.67 8.78 9.42
C TYR A 74 8.89 10.09 9.59
N GLN A 75 9.51 11.15 10.14
CA GLN A 75 8.87 12.46 10.22
C GLN A 75 8.55 13.02 8.82
N ASP A 76 9.46 12.88 7.87
CA ASP A 76 9.19 13.27 6.47
C ASP A 76 7.98 12.51 5.89
N CYS A 77 7.84 11.21 6.19
CA CYS A 77 6.65 10.42 5.82
C CYS A 77 5.36 10.92 6.48
N VAL A 78 5.42 11.29 7.76
CA VAL A 78 4.25 11.86 8.46
C VAL A 78 3.83 13.19 7.82
N ASP A 79 4.80 14.06 7.53
CA ASP A 79 4.55 15.39 6.97
C ASP A 79 3.90 15.36 5.57
N ILE A 80 4.20 14.33 4.77
CA ILE A 80 3.62 14.12 3.43
C ILE A 80 2.40 13.18 3.44
N GLY A 81 1.91 12.79 4.62
CA GLY A 81 0.65 12.06 4.80
C GLY A 81 0.72 10.54 4.60
N VAL A 82 1.90 9.92 4.70
CA VAL A 82 2.09 8.44 4.63
C VAL A 82 2.67 7.86 5.92
N GLY A 83 2.23 8.42 7.05
CA GLY A 83 2.69 8.02 8.38
C GLY A 83 2.26 6.61 8.79
N GLU A 84 1.11 6.15 8.29
CA GLU A 84 0.59 4.80 8.58
C GLU A 84 1.44 3.73 7.90
N GLU A 85 1.75 3.93 6.62
CA GLU A 85 2.65 3.06 5.86
C GLU A 85 4.07 3.11 6.44
N ALA A 86 4.55 4.30 6.81
CA ALA A 86 5.85 4.41 7.46
C ALA A 86 5.91 3.64 8.79
N ASN A 87 4.84 3.66 9.58
CA ASN A 87 4.74 2.90 10.82
C ASN A 87 4.70 1.38 10.56
N ALA A 88 3.95 0.93 9.56
CA ALA A 88 3.93 -0.47 9.13
C ALA A 88 5.34 -0.95 8.72
N ILE A 89 6.15 -0.13 8.04
CA ILE A 89 7.56 -0.45 7.70
C ILE A 89 8.39 -0.66 8.97
N LEU A 90 8.24 0.21 9.97
CA LEU A 90 8.97 0.11 11.24
C LEU A 90 8.57 -1.13 12.05
N GLN A 91 7.32 -1.57 11.92
CA GLN A 91 6.80 -2.78 12.57
C GLN A 91 7.17 -4.07 11.81
N GLY A 92 7.81 -3.95 10.64
CA GLY A 92 8.15 -5.09 9.80
C GLY A 92 6.94 -5.68 9.06
N GLU A 93 5.85 -4.93 8.95
CA GLU A 93 4.67 -5.35 8.21
C GLU A 93 4.93 -5.31 6.70
N ALA A 94 4.32 -6.24 5.97
CA ALA A 94 4.44 -6.32 4.53
C ALA A 94 3.60 -5.22 3.88
N ILE A 95 4.27 -4.16 3.42
CA ILE A 95 3.65 -3.12 2.60
C ILE A 95 4.00 -3.35 1.14
N THR A 96 2.98 -3.44 0.31
CA THR A 96 3.13 -3.46 -1.15
C THR A 96 3.34 -2.03 -1.62
N LEU A 97 4.60 -1.58 -1.64
CA LEU A 97 4.94 -0.35 -2.35
C LEU A 97 4.91 -0.65 -3.86
N PRO A 98 4.13 0.09 -4.67
CA PRO A 98 4.20 -0.05 -6.11
C PRO A 98 5.62 0.29 -6.57
N SER A 99 6.26 -0.67 -7.23
CA SER A 99 7.55 -0.47 -7.89
C SER A 99 7.40 0.65 -8.91
N VAL A 100 7.96 1.83 -8.64
CA VAL A 100 8.17 2.85 -9.67
C VAL A 100 9.26 2.32 -10.57
N SER A 101 8.87 1.77 -11.72
CA SER A 101 9.80 1.57 -12.82
C SER A 101 10.27 2.94 -13.30
N GLU A 102 11.56 3.24 -13.10
CA GLU A 102 12.25 4.35 -13.77
C GLU A 102 12.18 4.23 -15.30
#